data_AF-A0A7X4J7M3-F1
#
_entry.id   AF-A0A7X4J7M3-F1
#
_cell.length_a   1.000
_cell.length_b   1.000
_cell.length_c   1.000
_cell.angle_alpha   90.00
_cell.angle_beta   90.00
_cell.angle_gamma   90.00
#
_symmetry.space_group_name_H-M   'P 1'
#
loop_
_entity.id
_entity.type
_entity.pdbx_description
1 polymer ?
#
loop_
_entity_poly.entity_id
_entity_poly.type
_entity_poly.pdbx_seq_one_letter_code
_entity_poly.pdbx_strand_id
1 'polypeptide(L)' 'MAEVVDRFRQGMDELVQRGVRQGQAQVLRRQVTRRFGEETAGRLSRVLEEPPAPEDIDRVSDALFECDTGDEFIERVRMG' A
#
# COMPACT_ATOMS: atom_id res chain seq x y z
N MET A 1 15.40 33.47 3.40
CA MET A 1 14.41 33.32 2.31
C MET A 1 14.61 32.01 1.55
N ALA A 2 15.82 31.65 1.10
CA ALA A 2 16.08 30.39 0.39
C ALA A 2 15.66 29.12 1.17
N GLU A 3 16.02 29.00 2.46
CA GLU A 3 15.67 27.83 3.29
C GLU A 3 14.17 27.61 3.49
N VAL A 4 13.36 28.67 3.43
CA VAL A 4 11.90 28.57 3.58
C VAL A 4 11.29 28.00 2.31
N VAL A 5 11.79 28.42 1.14
CA VAL A 5 11.35 27.91 -0.16
C VAL A 5 11.71 26.43 -0.31
N ASP A 6 12.92 26.04 0.12
CA ASP A 6 13.35 24.63 0.07
C ASP A 6 12.51 23.73 0.99
N ARG A 7 12.20 24.18 2.21
CA ARG A 7 11.30 23.43 3.11
C ARG A 7 9.89 23.31 2.56
N PHE A 8 9.37 24.37 1.94
CA PHE A 8 8.06 24.32 1.29
C PHE A 8 8.05 23.31 0.13
N ARG A 9 9.10 23.29 -0.69
CA ARG A 9 9.22 22.34 -1.79
C ARG A 9 9.27 20.89 -1.30
N GLN A 10 10.10 20.62 -0.28
CA GLN A 10 10.18 19.31 0.35
C GLN A 10 8.82 18.85 0.92
N GLY A 11 8.11 19.75 1.61
CA GLY A 11 6.78 19.44 2.13
C GLY A 11 5.75 19.13 1.04
N MET A 12 5.81 19.81 -0.12
CA MET A 12 4.96 19.48 -1.26
C MET A 12 5.30 18.12 -1.87
N ASP A 13 6.59 17.81 -2.03
CA ASP A 13 7.05 16.53 -2.57
C ASP A 13 6.58 15.37 -1.67
N GLU A 14 6.68 15.51 -0.36
CA GLU A 14 6.18 14.53 0.61
C GLU A 14 4.66 14.33 0.52
N LEU A 15 3.88 15.41 0.37
CA LEU A 15 2.43 15.34 0.22
C LEU A 15 2.04 14.62 -1.08
N VAL A 16 2.73 14.91 -2.19
CA VAL A 16 2.49 14.23 -3.47
C VAL A 16 2.80 12.74 -3.34
N GLN A 17 3.94 12.38 -2.75
CA GLN A 17 4.30 10.98 -2.56
C GLN A 17 3.30 10.24 -1.66
N ARG A 18 2.84 10.87 -0.58
CA ARG A 18 1.80 10.30 0.27
C ARG A 18 0.50 10.05 -0.50
N GLY A 19 0.07 11.01 -1.32
CA GLY A 19 -1.12 10.86 -2.17
C GLY A 19 -0.99 9.72 -3.18
N VAL A 20 0.18 9.57 -3.81
CA VAL A 20 0.47 8.45 -4.72
C VAL A 20 0.36 7.11 -4.00
N ARG A 21 0.98 6.97 -2.82
CA ARG A 21 0.93 5.73 -2.03
C ARG A 21 -0.48 5.36 -1.58
N GLN A 22 -1.28 6.34 -1.17
CA GLN A 22 -2.69 6.12 -0.84
C GLN A 22 -3.49 5.65 -2.06
N GLY A 23 -3.22 6.22 -3.24
CA GLY A 23 -3.84 5.79 -4.50
C GLY A 23 -3.49 4.33 -4.84
N GLN A 24 -2.22 3.97 -4.75
CA GLN A 24 -1.74 2.60 -4.99
C GLN A 24 -2.38 1.60 -4.02
N ALA A 25 -2.44 1.93 -2.73
CA ALA A 25 -3.08 1.10 -1.72
C ALA A 25 -4.57 0.85 -2.02
N GLN A 26 -5.28 1.88 -2.47
CA GLN A 26 -6.69 1.75 -2.86
C GLN A 26 -6.85 0.83 -4.08
N VAL A 27 -5.95 0.93 -5.06
CA VAL A 27 -5.94 0.03 -6.22
C VAL A 27 -5.69 -1.41 -5.80
N LEU A 28 -4.67 -1.66 -4.95
CA LEU A 28 -4.36 -3.00 -4.43
C LEU A 28 -5.54 -3.59 -3.66
N ARG A 29 -6.18 -2.81 -2.78
CA ARG A 29 -7.38 -3.26 -2.06
C ARG A 29 -8.48 -3.72 -3.03
N ARG A 30 -8.74 -2.96 -4.09
CA ARG A 30 -9.74 -3.34 -5.12
C ARG A 30 -9.33 -4.63 -5.85
N GLN A 31 -8.06 -4.80 -6.17
CA GLN A 31 -7.59 -6.02 -6.85
C GLN A 31 -7.69 -7.25 -5.92
N VAL A 32 -7.33 -7.10 -4.65
CA VAL A 32 -7.47 -8.14 -3.62
C VAL A 32 -8.94 -8.50 -3.40
N THR A 33 -9.85 -7.52 -3.34
CA THR A 33 -11.30 -7.78 -3.29
C THR A 33 -11.77 -8.59 -4.50
N ARG A 34 -11.29 -8.26 -5.70
CA ARG A 34 -11.68 -8.96 -6.93
C ARG A 34 -11.13 -10.38 -7.01
N ARG A 35 -9.89 -10.61 -6.56
CA ARG A 35 -9.23 -11.92 -6.65
C ARG A 35 -9.60 -12.85 -5.50
N PHE A 36 -9.64 -12.34 -4.28
CA PHE A 36 -9.74 -13.13 -3.05
C PHE A 36 -10.95 -12.77 -2.17
N GLY A 37 -11.78 -11.81 -2.59
CA GLY A 37 -13.01 -11.43 -1.89
C GLY A 37 -12.85 -10.34 -0.82
N GLU A 38 -14.00 -9.85 -0.35
CA GLU A 38 -14.11 -8.75 0.62
C GLU A 38 -13.42 -9.06 1.94
N GLU A 39 -13.50 -10.31 2.42
CA GLU A 39 -12.89 -10.74 3.68
C GLU A 39 -11.37 -10.60 3.65
N THR A 40 -10.72 -11.09 2.59
CA THR A 40 -9.27 -10.99 2.40
C THR A 40 -8.82 -9.53 2.32
N ALA A 41 -9.57 -8.69 1.60
CA ALA A 41 -9.30 -7.26 1.53
C ALA A 41 -9.45 -6.56 2.90
N GLY A 42 -10.43 -6.99 3.71
CA GLY A 42 -10.59 -6.54 5.09
C GLY A 42 -9.42 -6.94 5.99
N ARG A 43 -8.90 -8.16 5.82
CA ARG A 43 -7.71 -8.64 6.54
C ARG A 43 -6.46 -7.86 6.14
N LEU A 44 -6.27 -7.59 4.84
CA LEU A 44 -5.17 -6.77 4.33
C LEU A 44 -5.15 -5.37 4.94
N SER A 45 -6.33 -4.74 5.06
CA SER A 45 -6.46 -3.40 5.64
C SER A 45 -6.05 -3.33 7.12
N ARG A 46 -5.97 -4.46 7.82
CA ARG A 46 -5.46 -4.54 9.20
C ARG A 46 -3.96 -4.78 9.27
N VAL A 47 -3.34 -5.18 8.16
CA VAL A 47 -1.89 -5.45 8.07
C VAL A 47 -1.15 -4.23 7.55
N LEU A 48 -1.76 -3.47 6.64
CA LEU A 48 -1.18 -2.25 6.10
C LEU A 48 -1.34 -1.05 7.04
N GLU A 49 -0.28 -0.27 7.19
CA GLU A 49 -0.33 1.05 7.84
C GLU A 49 -1.04 2.08 6.95
N GLU A 50 -1.50 3.19 7.55
CA GLU A 50 -2.04 4.33 6.83
C GLU A 50 -1.27 5.63 7.14
N PRO A 51 -0.53 6.21 6.18
CA PRO A 51 -0.34 5.77 4.79
C PRO A 51 0.63 4.58 4.70
N PRO A 52 0.45 3.66 3.74
CA PRO A 52 1.35 2.52 3.62
C PRO A 52 2.75 2.96 3.18
N ALA A 53 3.75 2.23 3.67
CA ALA A 53 5.13 2.39 3.20
C ALA A 53 5.26 1.92 1.75
N PRO A 54 6.23 2.45 0.98
CA PRO A 54 6.52 1.95 -0.38
C PRO A 54 6.77 0.43 -0.41
N GLU A 55 7.55 -0.07 0.56
CA GLU A 55 7.91 -1.49 0.67
C GLU A 55 6.70 -2.40 0.89
N ASP A 56 5.69 -1.91 1.63
CA ASP A 56 4.44 -2.63 1.82
C ASP A 56 3.62 -2.73 0.53
N ILE A 57 3.63 -1.68 -0.29
CA ILE A 57 2.91 -1.66 -1.57
C ILE A 57 3.51 -2.69 -2.52
N ASP A 58 4.84 -2.73 -2.62
CA ASP A 58 5.54 -3.68 -3.49
C ASP A 58 5.31 -5.12 -3.03
N ARG A 59 5.50 -5.39 -1.73
CA ARG A 59 5.26 -6.70 -1.12
C ARG A 59 3.84 -7.21 -1.34
N VAL A 60 2.84 -6.35 -1.16
CA VAL A 60 1.43 -6.70 -1.40
C VAL A 60 1.17 -6.96 -2.88
N SER A 61 1.77 -6.16 -3.76
CA SER A 61 1.67 -6.35 -5.21
C SER A 61 2.23 -7.71 -5.61
N ASP A 62 3.42 -8.07 -5.16
CA ASP A 62 4.07 -9.34 -5.48
C ASP A 62 3.26 -10.53 -4.95
N ALA A 63 2.83 -10.49 -3.68
CA ALA A 63 2.01 -11.54 -3.10
C ALA A 63 0.67 -11.72 -3.84
N LEU A 64 0.07 -10.65 -4.36
CA LEU A 64 -1.17 -10.71 -5.14
C LEU A 64 -0.98 -11.46 -6.46
N PHE A 65 0.21 -11.41 -7.07
CA PHE A 65 0.52 -12.16 -8.29
C PHE A 65 0.94 -13.61 -8.01
N GLU A 66 1.68 -13.84 -6.93
CA GLU A 66 2.25 -15.14 -6.59
C GLU A 66 1.27 -16.11 -5.92
N CYS A 67 0.35 -15.62 -5.09
CA CYS A 67 -0.50 -16.48 -4.27
C CYS A 67 -1.79 -16.90 -5.00
N ASP A 68 -2.19 -18.15 -4.80
CA ASP A 68 -3.41 -18.71 -5.42
C ASP A 68 -4.64 -18.49 -4.53
N THR A 69 -4.45 -18.34 -3.23
CA THR A 69 -5.53 -18.19 -2.25
C THR A 69 -5.39 -16.94 -1.38
N GLY A 70 -6.52 -16.47 -0.83
CA GLY A 70 -6.53 -15.32 0.07
C GLY A 70 -5.79 -15.57 1.38
N ASP A 71 -5.79 -16.81 1.90
CA ASP A 71 -5.07 -17.16 3.12
C ASP A 71 -3.56 -17.13 2.91
N GLU A 72 -3.07 -17.78 1.85
CA GLU A 72 -1.66 -17.76 1.46
C GLU A 72 -1.17 -16.32 1.24
N PHE A 73 -1.98 -15.50 0.56
CA PHE A 73 -1.70 -14.07 0.36
C PHE A 73 -1.53 -13.32 1.68
N ILE A 74 -2.45 -13.49 2.63
CA ILE A 74 -2.37 -12.80 3.93
C ILE A 74 -1.20 -13.30 4.77
N GLU A 75 -0.88 -14.58 4.71
CA GLU A 75 0.30 -15.14 5.38
C GLU A 75 1.58 -14.54 4.80
N ARG A 76 1.72 -14.47 3.47
CA ARG A 76 2.88 -13.86 2.83
C ARG A 76 3.05 -12.39 3.19
N VAL A 77 1.97 -11.62 3.16
CA VAL A 77 1.94 -10.19 3.54
C VAL A 77 2.14 -9.97 5.05
N ARG A 78 2.16 -11.00 5.89
CA ARG A 78 2.53 -10.86 7.32
C ARG A 78 3.97 -11.20 7.62
N MET A 79 4.61 -11.98 6.75
CA MET A 79 5.96 -12.53 6.98
C MET A 79 7.09 -11.68 6.38
N GLY A 80 6.79 -10.84 5.38
CA GLY A 80 7.75 -9.84 4.90
C GLY A 80 7.85 -8.65 5.85
#